data_AF-A0A955J3B0-F1
#
_entry.id   AF-A0A955J3B0-F1
#
_cell.length_a   1.000
_cell.length_b   1.000
_cell.length_c   1.000
_cell.angle_alpha   90.00
_cell.angle_beta   90.00
_cell.angle_gamma   90.00
#
_symmetry.space_group_name_H-M   'P 1'
#
loop_
_entity.id
_entity.type
_entity.pdbx_description
1 polymer ?
#
loop_
_entity_poly.entity_id
_entity_poly.type
_entity_poly.pdbx_seq_one_letter_code
_entity_poly.pdbx_strand_id
1 'polypeptide(L)'
;PSTIEEAGVGCFAMTQIGEGTRLQPGGPTEENRRLPIEDIPDSHLKYCPLLESGLYLAPASFATMSVVWYINHAREPNVSADMWRLYANRDIEPGEELFLYYPDLLTHPKNTEWVIPELHV
;
A
#
# COMPACT_ATOMS: atom_id res chain seq x y z
N PRO A 1 -13.46 3.88 -8.09
CA PRO A 1 -12.25 4.13 -8.93
C PRO A 1 -11.32 5.05 -8.13
N SER A 2 -10.01 4.97 -8.35
CA SER A 2 -9.08 5.95 -7.76
C SER A 2 -9.38 7.35 -8.30
N THR A 3 -9.03 8.37 -7.50
CA THR A 3 -9.03 9.78 -7.90
C THR A 3 -7.83 10.14 -8.78
N ILE A 4 -6.81 9.28 -8.82
CA ILE A 4 -5.66 9.38 -9.70
C ILE A 4 -6.01 8.76 -11.06
N GLU A 5 -5.79 9.50 -12.15
CA GLU A 5 -6.01 9.03 -13.51
C GLU A 5 -5.14 7.80 -13.81
N GLU A 6 -5.70 6.78 -14.47
CA GLU A 6 -5.03 5.52 -14.81
C GLU A 6 -4.52 4.64 -13.63
N ALA A 7 -4.70 5.06 -12.37
CA ALA A 7 -4.35 4.24 -11.19
C ALA A 7 -5.33 3.10 -10.91
N GLY A 8 -6.49 3.07 -11.57
CA GLY A 8 -7.47 2.00 -11.48
C GLY A 8 -8.32 2.08 -10.20
N VAL A 9 -8.01 1.26 -9.19
CA VAL A 9 -8.81 1.13 -7.96
C VAL A 9 -8.10 1.86 -6.82
N GLY A 10 -8.88 2.54 -5.98
CA GLY A 10 -8.39 3.22 -4.78
C GLY A 10 -9.08 2.73 -3.51
N CYS A 11 -8.49 3.03 -2.37
CA CYS A 11 -9.02 2.74 -1.04
C CYS A 11 -9.53 4.04 -0.40
N PHE A 12 -10.77 4.05 0.12
CA PHE A 12 -11.43 5.28 0.58
C PHE A 12 -11.86 5.18 2.05
N ALA A 13 -11.79 6.30 2.77
CA ALA A 13 -12.32 6.41 4.11
C ALA A 13 -13.86 6.39 4.08
N MET A 14 -14.49 5.51 4.86
CA MET A 14 -15.95 5.43 4.97
C MET A 14 -16.52 6.28 6.12
N THR A 15 -15.66 6.67 7.05
CA THR A 15 -15.94 7.51 8.21
C THR A 15 -14.75 8.41 8.44
N GLN A 16 -14.92 9.45 9.24
CA GLN A 16 -13.82 10.28 9.69
C GLN A 16 -12.78 9.41 10.43
N ILE A 17 -11.51 9.63 10.11
CA ILE A 17 -10.36 8.98 10.73
C ILE A 17 -9.50 10.09 11.34
N GLY A 18 -9.28 10.06 12.65
CA GLY A 18 -8.45 11.05 13.32
C GLY A 18 -6.96 10.82 13.04
N GLU A 19 -6.17 11.90 13.10
CA GLU A 19 -4.70 11.83 13.06
C GLU A 19 -4.14 10.79 14.05
N GLY A 20 -3.11 10.06 13.62
CA GLY A 20 -2.44 9.03 14.42
C GLY A 20 -3.26 7.74 14.60
N THR A 21 -4.48 7.68 14.09
CA THR A 21 -5.31 6.47 14.16
C THR A 21 -4.65 5.33 13.42
N ARG A 22 -4.51 4.17 14.09
CA ARG A 22 -4.06 2.93 13.46
C ARG A 22 -5.14 2.38 12.54
N LEU A 23 -4.78 2.13 11.29
CA LEU A 23 -5.69 1.64 10.25
C LEU A 23 -5.57 0.13 10.07
N GLN A 24 -6.69 -0.53 9.79
CA GLN A 24 -6.76 -1.95 9.42
C GLN A 24 -7.74 -2.13 8.24
N PRO A 25 -7.41 -1.61 7.05
CA PRO A 25 -8.32 -1.68 5.89
C PRO A 25 -8.58 -3.11 5.41
N GLY A 26 -7.65 -4.06 5.64
CA GLY A 26 -7.89 -5.50 5.43
C GLY A 26 -8.74 -6.18 6.53
N GLY A 27 -9.14 -5.43 7.55
CA GLY A 27 -9.83 -5.96 8.72
C GLY A 27 -8.90 -6.70 9.71
N PRO A 28 -9.47 -7.26 10.79
CA PRO A 28 -8.70 -7.92 11.85
C PRO A 28 -8.16 -9.30 11.44
N THR A 29 -8.71 -9.89 10.37
CA THR A 29 -8.34 -11.21 9.84
C THR A 29 -7.53 -11.12 8.56
N GLU A 30 -6.86 -9.98 8.32
CA GLU A 30 -6.03 -9.82 7.11
C GLU A 30 -4.90 -10.85 7.13
N GLU A 31 -4.91 -11.73 6.14
CA GLU A 31 -3.86 -12.72 5.94
C GLU A 31 -2.87 -12.22 4.90
N ASN A 32 -1.58 -12.27 5.25
CA ASN A 32 -0.50 -11.91 4.36
C ASN A 32 0.53 -13.03 4.32
N ARG A 33 1.16 -13.22 3.16
CA ARG A 33 2.29 -14.13 3.01
C ARG A 33 3.60 -13.37 3.19
N ARG A 34 4.61 -14.08 3.68
CA ARG A 34 6.00 -13.63 3.67
C ARG A 34 6.75 -14.50 2.69
N LEU A 35 7.23 -13.91 1.61
CA LEU A 35 7.86 -14.64 0.51
C LEU A 35 9.27 -14.10 0.28
N PRO A 36 10.25 -14.96 0.02
CA PRO A 36 11.52 -14.50 -0.51
C PRO A 36 11.33 -13.99 -1.95
N ILE A 37 12.24 -13.15 -2.43
CA ILE A 37 12.07 -12.48 -3.74
C ILE A 37 12.02 -13.45 -4.92
N GLU A 38 12.77 -14.54 -4.84
CA GLU A 38 12.84 -15.59 -5.84
C GLU A 38 11.51 -16.33 -6.05
N ASP A 39 10.61 -16.29 -5.05
CA ASP A 39 9.30 -16.93 -5.10
C ASP A 39 8.21 -16.00 -5.64
N ILE A 40 8.53 -14.73 -5.93
CA ILE A 40 7.58 -13.73 -6.44
C ILE A 40 7.84 -13.52 -7.93
N PRO A 41 6.87 -13.83 -8.81
CA PRO A 41 6.99 -13.51 -10.22
C PRO A 41 7.09 -11.99 -10.43
N ASP A 42 7.93 -11.55 -11.37
CA ASP A 42 8.20 -10.12 -11.61
C ASP A 42 6.92 -9.28 -11.81
N SER A 43 5.90 -9.85 -12.46
CA SER A 43 4.61 -9.20 -12.68
C SER A 43 3.81 -8.88 -11.40
N HIS A 44 4.17 -9.50 -10.28
CA HIS A 44 3.51 -9.34 -8.98
C HIS A 44 4.32 -8.49 -8.00
N LEU A 45 5.60 -8.20 -8.29
CA LEU A 45 6.48 -7.44 -7.38
C LEU A 45 5.93 -6.06 -7.00
N LYS A 46 5.15 -5.43 -7.90
CA LYS A 46 4.50 -4.14 -7.63
C LYS A 46 3.53 -4.14 -6.44
N TYR A 47 3.05 -5.31 -6.02
CA TYR A 47 2.17 -5.47 -4.86
C TYR A 47 2.92 -5.91 -3.61
N CYS A 48 4.24 -6.10 -3.68
CA CYS A 48 4.99 -6.77 -2.62
C CYS A 48 5.99 -5.80 -1.98
N PRO A 49 5.64 -5.09 -0.88
CA PRO A 49 6.60 -4.27 -0.16
C PRO A 49 7.67 -5.11 0.54
N LEU A 50 8.87 -4.56 0.65
CA LEU A 50 9.96 -5.20 1.39
C LEU A 50 9.67 -5.08 2.89
N LEU A 51 9.64 -6.20 3.60
CA LEU A 51 9.45 -6.22 5.05
C LEU A 51 10.78 -6.11 5.78
N GLU A 52 11.74 -6.94 5.39
CA GLU A 52 13.11 -7.00 5.90
C GLU A 52 14.01 -7.62 4.82
N SER A 53 15.34 -7.54 4.97
CA SER A 53 16.32 -7.96 3.94
C SER A 53 15.96 -9.29 3.27
N GLY A 54 15.53 -9.23 2.01
CA GLY A 54 15.19 -10.40 1.18
C GLY A 54 13.79 -10.99 1.39
N LEU A 55 13.01 -10.49 2.35
CA LEU A 55 11.66 -10.97 2.67
C LEU A 55 10.60 -9.93 2.35
N TYR A 56 9.61 -10.34 1.57
CA TYR A 56 8.54 -9.48 1.07
C TYR A 56 7.22 -9.84 1.69
N LEU A 57 6.41 -8.84 1.94
CA LEU A 57 5.01 -9.06 2.23
C LEU A 57 4.24 -9.20 0.92
N ALA A 58 3.32 -10.15 0.86
CA ALA A 58 2.47 -10.36 -0.29
C ALA A 58 1.02 -10.62 0.14
N PRO A 59 0.03 -10.34 -0.73
CA PRO A 59 -1.35 -10.75 -0.49
C PRO A 59 -1.44 -12.26 -0.24
N ALA A 60 -2.39 -12.70 0.59
CA ALA A 60 -2.73 -14.11 0.74
C ALA A 60 -2.96 -14.79 -0.62
N SER A 61 -3.63 -14.09 -1.54
CA SER A 61 -3.86 -14.49 -2.91
C SER A 61 -3.83 -13.27 -3.83
N PHE A 62 -3.04 -13.34 -4.91
CA PHE A 62 -3.02 -12.28 -5.93
C PHE A 62 -4.32 -12.23 -6.75
N ALA A 63 -5.12 -13.30 -6.76
CA ALA A 63 -6.42 -13.32 -7.42
C ALA A 63 -7.53 -12.66 -6.57
N THR A 64 -7.32 -12.55 -5.25
CA THR A 64 -8.30 -12.03 -4.29
C THR A 64 -7.60 -11.21 -3.22
N MET A 65 -7.23 -9.98 -3.57
CA MET A 65 -6.57 -9.06 -2.65
C MET A 65 -7.59 -8.32 -1.79
N SER A 66 -7.27 -8.14 -0.51
CA SER A 66 -8.04 -7.29 0.41
C SER A 66 -7.86 -5.79 0.09
N VAL A 67 -8.64 -4.96 0.76
CA VAL A 67 -8.69 -3.51 0.53
C VAL A 67 -7.34 -2.81 0.75
N VAL A 68 -6.49 -3.31 1.66
CA VAL A 68 -5.18 -2.68 1.96
C VAL A 68 -4.27 -2.63 0.72
N TRP A 69 -4.40 -3.60 -0.17
CA TRP A 69 -3.56 -3.72 -1.37
C TRP A 69 -3.96 -2.79 -2.51
N TYR A 70 -5.03 -2.02 -2.34
CA TYR A 70 -5.49 -0.99 -3.28
C TYR A 70 -5.20 0.44 -2.79
N ILE A 71 -4.38 0.60 -1.75
CA ILE A 71 -3.90 1.91 -1.33
C ILE A 71 -2.83 2.38 -2.31
N ASN A 72 -3.12 3.47 -3.01
CA ASN A 72 -2.26 3.99 -4.06
C ASN A 72 -1.08 4.80 -3.52
N HIS A 73 -0.15 5.12 -4.41
CA HIS A 73 0.96 6.01 -4.13
C HIS A 73 0.55 7.49 -4.25
N ALA A 74 1.05 8.34 -3.35
CA ALA A 74 1.14 9.79 -3.55
C ALA A 74 2.44 10.34 -2.93
N ARG A 75 2.94 11.48 -3.43
CA ARG A 75 4.09 12.19 -2.85
C ARG A 75 3.79 12.82 -1.49
N GLU A 76 2.55 13.27 -1.32
CA GLU A 76 2.02 13.81 -0.05
C GLU A 76 0.97 12.84 0.51
N PRO A 77 1.39 11.71 1.12
CA PRO A 77 0.46 10.70 1.59
C PRO A 77 -0.28 11.13 2.87
N ASN A 78 -1.54 10.74 2.99
CA ASN A 78 -2.31 10.88 4.23
C ASN A 78 -2.19 9.64 5.15
N VAL A 79 -1.50 8.58 4.71
CA VAL A 79 -1.20 7.39 5.51
C VAL A 79 0.32 7.12 5.51
N SER A 80 0.87 6.75 6.67
CA SER A 80 2.22 6.22 6.82
C SER A 80 2.19 4.74 7.19
N ALA A 81 3.31 4.05 6.99
CA ALA A 81 3.45 2.65 7.33
C ALA A 81 4.74 2.43 8.14
N ASP A 82 4.61 1.82 9.31
CA ASP A 82 5.74 1.35 10.15
C ASP A 82 5.65 -0.17 10.29
N MET A 83 6.61 -0.90 9.70
CA MET A 83 6.58 -2.38 9.64
C MET A 83 5.21 -2.93 9.20
N TRP A 84 4.62 -2.32 8.17
CA TRP A 84 3.27 -2.62 7.65
C TRP A 84 2.09 -2.34 8.61
N ARG A 85 2.31 -1.60 9.70
CA ARG A 85 1.24 -1.00 10.49
C ARG A 85 0.94 0.37 9.92
N LEU A 86 -0.31 0.57 9.49
CA LEU A 86 -0.74 1.80 8.83
C LEU A 86 -1.28 2.80 9.85
N TYR A 87 -0.94 4.08 9.68
CA TYR A 87 -1.38 5.17 10.54
C TYR A 87 -1.79 6.39 9.72
N ALA A 88 -2.84 7.09 10.14
CA ALA A 88 -3.24 8.36 9.53
C ALA A 88 -2.24 9.47 9.91
N ASN A 89 -1.76 10.23 8.92
CA ASN A 89 -0.80 11.33 9.11
C ASN A 89 -1.47 12.66 9.48
N ARG A 90 -2.79 12.74 9.30
CA ARG A 90 -3.67 13.88 9.59
C ARG A 90 -5.09 13.37 9.78
N ASP A 91 -6.03 14.24 10.12
CA ASP A 91 -7.45 13.94 10.00
C ASP A 91 -7.81 13.65 8.54
N ILE A 92 -8.61 12.61 8.30
CA ILE A 92 -9.08 12.15 6.99
C ILE A 92 -10.61 12.11 7.01
N GLU A 93 -11.23 12.86 6.11
CA GLU A 93 -12.68 12.97 6.00
C GLU A 93 -13.31 11.75 5.29
N PRO A 94 -14.60 11.46 5.53
CA PRO A 94 -15.33 10.47 4.76
C PRO A 94 -15.27 10.77 3.25
N GLY A 95 -14.93 9.76 2.47
CA GLY A 95 -14.81 9.85 1.01
C GLY A 95 -13.42 10.25 0.51
N GLU A 96 -12.48 10.64 1.37
CA GLU A 96 -11.09 10.83 0.96
C GLU A 96 -10.42 9.48 0.60
N GLU A 97 -9.58 9.50 -0.44
CA GLU A 97 -8.74 8.37 -0.82
C GLU A 97 -7.51 8.29 0.09
N LEU A 98 -7.11 7.08 0.44
CA LEU A 98 -5.93 6.79 1.23
C LEU A 98 -4.73 6.60 0.32
N PHE A 99 -3.60 7.21 0.69
CA PHE A 99 -2.36 7.14 -0.06
C PHE A 99 -1.18 6.83 0.83
N LEU A 100 -0.24 6.04 0.29
CA LEU A 100 1.07 5.74 0.88
C LEU A 100 2.19 6.36 0.05
N TYR A 101 3.34 6.54 0.69
CA TYR A 101 4.57 6.85 -0.03
C TYR A 101 5.33 5.55 -0.34
N TYR A 102 5.17 5.03 -1.56
CA TYR A 102 5.76 3.77 -1.98
C TYR A 102 7.29 3.70 -1.87
N PRO A 103 8.07 4.78 -2.11
CA PRO A 103 9.52 4.73 -1.93
C PRO A 103 9.97 4.30 -0.53
N ASP A 104 9.16 4.52 0.52
CA ASP A 104 9.48 4.05 1.88
C ASP A 104 9.26 2.53 2.06
N LEU A 105 8.54 1.90 1.13
CA LEU A 105 8.08 0.50 1.23
C LEU A 105 8.68 -0.42 0.17
N LEU A 106 8.92 0.11 -1.03
CA LEU A 106 9.42 -0.59 -2.21
C LEU A 106 10.91 -0.28 -2.42
N THR A 107 11.70 -0.47 -1.38
CA THR A 107 13.12 -0.04 -1.32
C THR A 107 14.09 -0.98 -2.03
N HIS A 108 13.64 -2.11 -2.56
CA HIS A 108 14.50 -3.05 -3.27
C HIS A 108 14.63 -2.71 -4.77
N PRO A 109 15.82 -2.88 -5.40
CA PRO A 109 16.05 -2.53 -6.81
C PRO A 109 15.10 -3.16 -7.83
N LYS A 110 14.56 -4.35 -7.55
CA LYS A 110 13.55 -5.00 -8.42
C LYS A 110 12.14 -4.42 -8.24
N ASN A 111 11.90 -3.70 -7.15
CA ASN A 111 10.62 -3.06 -6.86
C ASN A 111 10.62 -1.60 -7.30
N THR A 112 11.80 -0.97 -7.37
CA THR A 112 11.95 0.44 -7.76
C THR A 112 11.55 0.73 -9.20
N GLU A 113 11.48 -0.27 -10.09
CA GLU A 113 10.93 -0.09 -11.45
C GLU A 113 9.44 0.32 -11.43
N TRP A 114 8.72 0.00 -10.35
CA TRP A 114 7.31 0.37 -10.13
C TRP A 114 7.15 1.65 -9.31
N VAL A 115 8.26 2.19 -8.82
CA VAL A 115 8.32 3.46 -8.10
C VAL A 115 8.77 4.51 -9.10
N ILE A 116 7.87 4.92 -10.00
CA ILE A 116 8.17 6.01 -10.93
C ILE A 116 7.98 7.31 -10.18
N PRO A 117 9.05 8.06 -9.82
CA PRO A 117 8.94 9.27 -9.00
C PRO A 117 8.16 10.37 -9.71
N GLU A 118 7.95 10.24 -11.02
CA GLU A 118 7.47 11.28 -11.94
C GLU A 118 6.01 11.12 -12.36
N LEU A 119 5.32 10.02 -11.99
CA LEU A 119 4.01 9.71 -12.57
C LEU A 119 2.77 10.13 -11.79
N HIS A 120 2.89 10.66 -10.57
CA HIS A 120 1.71 11.05 -9.82
C HIS A 120 1.96 12.37 -9.09
N VAL A 121 1.05 13.30 -9.33
CA VAL A 121 1.02 14.72 -8.93
C VAL A 121 1.49 14.92 -7.48
#